data_AF-A0A529HKF0-F1
#
_entry.id   AF-A0A529HKF0-F1
#
_cell.length_a   1.000
_cell.length_b   1.000
_cell.length_c   1.000
_cell.angle_alpha   90.00
_cell.angle_beta   90.00
_cell.angle_gamma   90.00
#
_symmetry.space_group_name_H-M   'P 1'
#
loop_
_entity.id
_entity.type
_entity.pdbx_description
1 polymer ?
#
loop_
_entity_poly.entity_id
_entity_poly.type
_entity_poly.pdbx_seq_one_letter_code
_entity_poly.pdbx_strand_id
1 'polypeptide(L)' 'MSQAAPAPAAPLPILSERHLDPHAYPNGVAYLDGQYLPMSQAKVSVLDWGFLHSDATYDTVHVWDGRFFRLDLH' A
#
# COMPACT_ATOMS: atom_id res chain seq x y z
N MET A 1 22.10 7.67 -59.78
CA MET A 1 21.07 8.17 -58.84
C MET A 1 21.18 7.33 -57.58
N SER A 2 21.49 7.91 -56.42
CA SER A 2 21.50 7.17 -55.16
C SER A 2 20.56 7.89 -54.20
N GLN A 3 19.46 7.22 -53.83
CA GLN A 3 18.40 7.71 -52.96
C GLN A 3 18.90 7.89 -51.52
N ALA A 4 18.52 9.01 -50.92
CA ALA A 4 18.70 9.29 -49.50
C ALA A 4 17.73 8.45 -48.66
N ALA A 5 18.24 7.87 -47.57
CA ALA A 5 17.48 7.04 -46.63
C ALA A 5 16.41 7.83 -45.86
N PRO A 6 15.30 7.17 -45.42
CA PRO A 6 14.19 7.83 -44.73
C PRO A 6 14.56 8.34 -43.32
N ALA A 7 13.97 9.48 -42.94
CA ALA A 7 14.19 10.12 -41.65
C ALA A 7 13.64 9.26 -40.49
N PRO A 8 14.39 9.08 -39.39
CA PRO A 8 13.98 8.20 -38.30
C PRO A 8 12.77 8.76 -37.53
N ALA A 9 11.86 7.86 -37.15
CA ALA A 9 10.65 8.13 -36.38
C ALA A 9 10.98 8.70 -34.98
N ALA A 10 10.13 9.61 -34.50
CA ALA A 10 10.30 10.25 -33.20
C ALA A 10 10.30 9.21 -32.05
N PRO A 11 11.11 9.39 -30.99
CA PRO A 11 11.21 8.43 -29.91
C PRO A 11 9.90 8.31 -29.14
N LEU A 12 9.57 7.08 -28.69
CA LEU A 12 8.48 6.84 -27.77
C LEU A 12 8.74 7.52 -26.42
N PRO A 13 7.67 7.89 -25.68
CA PRO A 13 7.82 8.45 -24.34
C PRO A 13 8.47 7.42 -23.41
N ILE A 14 9.38 7.89 -22.56
CA ILE A 14 10.03 7.07 -21.55
C ILE A 14 8.97 6.72 -20.50
N LEU A 15 8.64 5.42 -20.40
CA LEU A 15 7.82 4.91 -19.31
C LEU A 15 8.66 4.94 -18.02
N SER A 16 8.04 5.30 -16.90
CA SER A 16 8.70 5.17 -15.61
C SER A 16 8.90 3.70 -15.28
N GLU A 17 10.06 3.34 -14.73
CA GLU A 17 10.31 1.97 -14.25
C GLU A 17 9.34 1.55 -13.14
N ARG A 18 8.64 2.50 -12.50
CA ARG A 18 7.71 2.26 -11.38
C ARG A 18 6.48 3.18 -11.45
N HIS A 19 5.36 2.66 -10.95
CA HIS A 19 4.14 3.42 -10.68
C HIS A 19 4.30 4.18 -9.34
N LEU A 20 4.11 5.50 -9.37
CA LEU A 20 4.00 6.30 -8.15
C LEU A 20 2.52 6.52 -7.84
N ASP A 21 2.08 6.07 -6.67
CA ASP A 21 0.73 6.29 -6.17
C ASP A 21 0.63 7.70 -5.56
N PRO A 22 -0.18 8.60 -6.13
CA PRO A 22 -0.25 9.99 -5.69
C PRO A 22 -1.21 10.22 -4.50
N HIS A 23 -1.86 9.18 -3.95
CA HIS A 23 -2.88 9.34 -2.91
C HIS A 23 -2.30 9.49 -1.49
N ALA A 24 -2.98 10.31 -0.67
CA ALA A 24 -2.72 10.50 0.75
C ALA A 24 -3.85 9.85 1.58
N TYR A 25 -3.53 8.90 2.45
CA TYR A 25 -4.50 8.06 3.16
C TYR A 25 -4.88 8.64 4.52
N PRO A 26 -6.16 8.89 4.79
CA PRO A 26 -6.88 7.98 5.71
C PRO A 26 -8.38 7.82 5.41
N ASN A 27 -8.89 6.59 5.43
CA ASN A 27 -10.09 6.20 6.20
C ASN A 27 -10.23 4.67 6.21
N GLY A 28 -9.53 4.06 7.17
CA GLY A 28 -9.81 2.71 7.67
C GLY A 28 -10.53 2.78 9.02
N VAL A 29 -10.89 1.63 9.55
CA VAL A 29 -11.41 1.47 10.91
C VAL A 29 -10.42 0.64 11.70
N ALA A 30 -10.12 1.07 12.93
CA ALA A 30 -9.41 0.25 13.89
C ALA A 30 -10.43 -0.45 14.78
N TYR A 31 -10.14 -1.68 15.15
CA TYR A 31 -10.82 -2.32 16.27
C TYR A 31 -9.86 -2.32 17.46
N LEU A 32 -10.22 -1.62 18.53
CA LEU A 32 -9.38 -1.43 19.71
C LEU A 32 -10.27 -1.36 20.94
N ASP A 33 -9.87 -2.01 22.04
CA ASP A 33 -10.61 -2.00 23.32
C ASP A 33 -12.11 -2.34 23.18
N GLY A 34 -12.44 -3.28 22.30
CA GLY A 34 -13.82 -3.75 22.08
C GLY A 34 -14.67 -2.87 21.16
N GLN A 35 -14.12 -1.82 20.55
CA GLN A 35 -14.86 -0.85 19.75
C GLN A 35 -14.23 -0.60 18.38
N TYR A 36 -15.09 -0.26 17.41
CA TYR A 36 -14.68 0.23 16.09
C TYR A 36 -14.47 1.74 16.15
N LEU A 37 -13.26 2.20 15.80
CA LEU A 37 -12.85 3.60 15.85
C LEU A 37 -12.36 4.08 14.48
N PRO A 38 -12.60 5.35 14.11
CA PRO A 38 -11.89 5.96 13.00
C PRO A 38 -10.37 5.88 13.23
N MET A 39 -9.57 5.67 12.17
CA MET A 39 -8.10 5.60 12.28
C MET A 39 -7.48 6.80 13.01
N SER A 40 -8.05 8.00 12.90
CA SER A 40 -7.58 9.20 13.62
C SER A 40 -7.73 9.13 15.14
N GLN A 41 -8.57 8.23 15.64
CA GLN A 41 -8.85 8.00 17.06
C GLN A 41 -8.20 6.72 17.59
N ALA A 42 -7.70 5.85 16.71
CA ALA A 42 -6.97 4.65 17.07
C ALA A 42 -5.65 5.01 17.76
N LYS A 43 -5.53 4.72 19.06
CA LYS A 43 -4.37 5.09 19.88
C LYS A 43 -4.01 3.96 20.83
N VAL A 44 -2.79 3.46 20.72
CA VAL A 44 -2.22 2.53 21.71
C VAL A 44 -1.55 3.31 22.85
N SER A 45 -1.44 2.70 24.02
CA SER A 45 -0.70 3.29 25.15
C SER A 45 0.78 3.41 24.83
N VAL A 46 1.42 4.51 25.25
CA VAL A 46 2.89 4.63 25.19
C VAL A 46 3.61 3.67 26.14
N LEU A 47 2.89 3.11 27.12
CA LEU A 47 3.41 2.11 28.06
C LEU A 47 3.10 0.67 27.62
N ASP A 48 2.52 0.49 26.43
CA ASP A 48 2.25 -0.84 25.87
C ASP A 48 3.55 -1.61 25.63
N TRP A 49 3.62 -2.89 26.00
CA TRP A 49 4.84 -3.71 25.82
C TRP A 49 5.17 -3.96 24.34
N GLY A 50 4.16 -4.07 23.50
CA GLY A 50 4.31 -4.12 22.04
C GLY A 50 4.90 -2.84 21.47
N PHE A 51 4.61 -1.68 22.08
CA PHE A 51 5.25 -0.42 21.72
C PHE A 51 6.66 -0.28 22.32
N LEU A 52 6.82 -0.55 23.62
CA LEU A 52 8.07 -0.32 24.37
C LEU A 52 9.20 -1.30 24.02
N HIS A 53 8.86 -2.57 23.79
CA HIS A 53 9.84 -3.65 23.62
C HIS A 53 9.66 -4.41 22.31
N SER A 54 8.78 -3.94 21.41
CA SER A 54 8.36 -4.71 20.23
C SER A 54 7.84 -6.10 20.60
N ASP A 55 7.32 -6.27 21.83
CA ASP A 55 6.79 -7.53 22.33
C ASP A 55 5.38 -7.77 21.78
N ALA A 56 5.33 -7.97 20.46
CA ALA A 56 4.13 -8.20 19.68
C ALA A 56 4.49 -8.98 18.42
N THR A 57 3.55 -9.81 17.97
CA THR A 57 3.54 -10.37 16.63
C THR A 57 2.31 -9.87 15.90
N TYR A 58 2.38 -9.78 14.57
CA TYR A 58 1.27 -9.36 13.73
C TYR A 58 1.30 -10.13 12.41
N ASP A 59 0.14 -10.18 11.76
CA ASP A 59 0.05 -10.59 10.36
C ASP A 59 -0.83 -9.58 9.60
N THR A 60 -0.74 -9.58 8.28
CA THR A 60 -1.47 -8.69 7.39
C THR A 60 -2.21 -9.48 6.33
N VAL A 61 -3.52 -9.27 6.25
CA VAL A 61 -4.36 -9.86 5.23
C VAL A 61 -4.78 -8.80 4.23
N HIS A 62 -4.85 -9.19 2.96
CA HIS A 62 -5.33 -8.32 1.89
C HIS A 62 -6.75 -8.72 1.49
N VAL A 63 -7.62 -7.72 1.35
CA VAL A 63 -8.93 -7.86 0.72
C VAL A 63 -8.84 -7.27 -0.68
N TRP A 64 -9.19 -8.06 -1.68
CA TRP A 64 -9.33 -7.62 -3.05
C TRP A 64 -10.70 -8.03 -3.56
N ASP A 65 -11.43 -7.09 -4.18
CA ASP A 65 -12.78 -7.32 -4.71
C ASP A 65 -13.74 -7.98 -3.69
N GLY A 66 -13.71 -7.49 -2.45
CA GLY A 66 -14.56 -7.98 -1.35
C GLY A 66 -14.19 -9.37 -0.82
N ARG A 67 -13.05 -9.93 -1.21
CA ARG A 67 -12.59 -11.28 -0.83
C ARG A 67 -11.24 -11.22 -0.13
N PHE A 68 -11.10 -11.94 0.98
CA PHE A 68 -9.80 -12.13 1.60
C PHE A 68 -8.91 -13.04 0.75
N PHE A 69 -7.65 -12.67 0.61
CA PHE A 69 -6.65 -13.53 -0.01
C PHE A 69 -6.05 -14.47 1.05
N ARG A 70 -6.28 -15.79 0.90
CA ARG A 70 -5.67 -16.86 1.71
C ARG A 70 -5.77 -16.66 3.23
N LEU A 71 -6.91 -16.19 3.73
CA LEU A 71 -7.14 -15.88 5.16
C LEU A 71 -6.74 -17.03 6.10
N ASP A 72 -7.05 -18.29 5.77
CA ASP A 72 -6.77 -19.44 6.64
C ASP A 72 -5.28 -19.78 6.78
N LEU A 73 -4.42 -19.15 5.99
CA LEU A 73 -2.96 -19.37 5.99
C LEU A 73 -2.17 -18.19 6.56
N HIS A 74 -2.89 -17.19 7.06
CA HIS A 74 -2.40 -16.10 7.88
C HIS A 74 -2.63 -16.48 9.36
#